data_AF-A0A2T6ZYL9-F1
#
_entry.id   AF-A0A2T6ZYL9-F1
#
_cell.length_a   1.000
_cell.length_b   1.000
_cell.length_c   1.000
_cell.angle_alpha   90.00
_cell.angle_beta   90.00
_cell.angle_gamma   90.00
#
_symmetry.space_group_name_H-M   'P 1'
#
loop_
_entity.id
_entity.type
_entity.pdbx_description
1 polymer ?
#
loop_
_entity_poly.entity_id
_entity_poly.type
_entity_poly.pdbx_seq_one_letter_code
_entity_poly.pdbx_strand_id
1 'polypeptide(L)'
;MQFPTSLFNLALLSLLASSLAAPNPNPAPAVDPVMSASMAIPYTLQTGPTRYAPMQTQPGQSITATETRRQYPTSAYTIFTTRGPAPNIQTTVTQGWDYTLSSKINTAAPQPMPEENMQKFLQRWRD
;
A
#
# COMPACT_ATOMS: atom_id res chain seq x y z
N MET A 1 -23.42 -55.22 -23.76
CA MET A 1 -22.46 -54.17 -23.33
C MET A 1 -22.19 -53.28 -24.52
N GLN A 2 -22.81 -52.10 -24.60
CA GLN A 2 -22.48 -51.10 -25.62
C GLN A 2 -23.00 -49.74 -25.15
N PHE A 3 -22.09 -48.80 -24.89
CA PHE A 3 -22.41 -47.40 -24.65
C PHE A 3 -22.39 -46.65 -25.99
N PRO A 4 -23.39 -45.80 -26.31
CA PRO A 4 -23.24 -44.82 -27.37
C PRO A 4 -22.79 -43.46 -26.81
N THR A 5 -21.71 -42.99 -27.41
CA THR A 5 -21.19 -41.62 -27.44
C THR A 5 -22.14 -40.65 -28.17
N SER A 6 -22.39 -39.48 -27.58
CA SER A 6 -22.97 -38.30 -28.25
C SER A 6 -22.37 -37.06 -27.59
N LEU A 7 -21.30 -36.50 -28.16
CA LEU A 7 -21.33 -35.28 -28.96
C LEU A 7 -21.95 -34.08 -28.21
N PHE A 8 -21.20 -33.51 -27.26
CA PHE A 8 -21.41 -32.13 -26.85
C PHE A 8 -20.43 -31.25 -27.62
N ASN A 9 -21.01 -30.38 -28.43
CA ASN A 9 -20.40 -29.65 -29.52
C ASN A 9 -20.06 -28.21 -29.06
N LEU A 10 -19.06 -27.62 -29.71
CA LEU A 10 -18.82 -26.18 -29.83
C LEU A 10 -18.63 -25.34 -28.55
N ALA A 11 -17.36 -25.15 -28.13
CA ALA A 11 -16.82 -23.86 -27.66
C ALA A 11 -15.31 -23.96 -27.37
N LEU A 12 -14.52 -24.27 -28.40
CA LEU A 12 -13.06 -24.21 -28.29
C LEU A 12 -12.48 -23.55 -29.54
N LEU A 13 -12.72 -22.24 -29.73
CA LEU A 13 -11.88 -21.36 -30.55
C LEU A 13 -12.38 -19.90 -30.46
N SER A 14 -11.65 -19.04 -29.73
CA SER A 14 -11.69 -17.55 -29.67
C SER A 14 -11.31 -17.17 -28.23
N LEU A 15 -10.29 -16.38 -27.89
CA LEU A 15 -9.55 -15.38 -28.64
C LEU A 15 -8.18 -15.18 -27.98
N LEU A 16 -7.10 -15.36 -28.75
CA LEU A 16 -5.80 -14.74 -28.46
C LEU A 16 -5.93 -13.24 -28.72
N ALA A 17 -5.90 -12.42 -27.67
CA ALA A 17 -5.55 -11.01 -27.75
C ALA A 17 -5.24 -10.44 -26.35
N SER A 18 -4.16 -10.89 -25.71
CA SER A 18 -3.47 -10.04 -24.75
C SER A 18 -2.22 -9.53 -25.44
N SER A 19 -2.39 -8.41 -26.13
CA SER A 19 -1.37 -7.68 -26.85
C SER A 19 -0.21 -7.31 -25.94
N LEU A 20 1.00 -7.45 -26.48
CA LEU A 20 2.28 -6.98 -25.99
C LEU A 20 2.20 -5.65 -25.21
N ALA A 21 2.12 -5.74 -23.89
CA ALA A 21 2.53 -4.65 -23.02
C ALA A 21 4.00 -4.91 -22.66
N ALA A 22 4.86 -3.93 -22.89
CA ALA A 22 6.26 -3.93 -22.46
C ALA A 22 6.37 -4.39 -20.99
N PRO A 23 7.49 -5.03 -20.57
CA PRO A 23 7.64 -5.48 -19.20
C PRO A 23 7.68 -4.26 -18.28
N ASN A 24 6.52 -3.89 -17.74
CA ASN A 24 6.45 -3.03 -16.57
C ASN A 24 6.85 -3.92 -15.38
N PRO A 25 7.98 -3.66 -14.69
CA PRO A 25 8.48 -4.54 -13.63
C PRO A 25 7.63 -4.54 -12.35
N ASN A 26 6.40 -4.02 -12.37
CA ASN A 26 5.49 -4.13 -11.25
C ASN A 26 4.03 -4.14 -11.72
N PRO A 27 3.31 -5.28 -11.68
CA PRO A 27 1.87 -5.24 -11.80
C PRO A 27 1.31 -4.53 -10.56
N ALA A 28 0.58 -3.43 -10.75
CA ALA A 28 -0.31 -2.95 -9.70
C ALA A 28 -1.22 -4.13 -9.31
N PRO A 29 -1.44 -4.40 -8.01
CA PRO A 29 -2.33 -5.49 -7.63
C PRO A 29 -3.69 -5.21 -8.27
N ALA A 30 -4.21 -6.21 -9.01
CA ALA A 30 -5.53 -6.11 -9.62
C ALA A 30 -6.54 -5.78 -8.52
N VAL A 31 -7.19 -4.63 -8.64
CA VAL A 31 -8.28 -4.24 -7.74
C VAL A 31 -9.47 -5.14 -8.05
N ASP A 32 -9.75 -6.11 -7.18
CA ASP A 32 -11.01 -6.85 -7.26
C ASP A 32 -12.17 -5.83 -7.24
N PRO A 33 -13.10 -5.85 -8.20
CA PRO A 33 -14.15 -4.83 -8.31
C PRO A 33 -15.06 -4.77 -7.06
N VAL A 34 -15.14 -5.86 -6.28
CA VAL A 34 -15.87 -5.92 -5.00
C VAL A 34 -15.14 -5.16 -3.88
N MET A 35 -13.81 -5.09 -3.90
CA MET A 35 -13.00 -4.31 -2.94
C MET A 35 -13.21 -2.80 -3.12
N SER A 36 -13.41 -2.37 -4.37
CA SER A 36 -13.53 -0.95 -4.73
C SER A 36 -14.73 -0.26 -4.08
N ALA A 37 -15.87 -0.95 -3.90
CA ALA A 37 -17.06 -0.36 -3.28
C ALA A 37 -16.92 -0.20 -1.76
N SER A 38 -16.36 -1.21 -1.07
CA SER A 38 -16.17 -1.16 0.39
C SER A 38 -15.10 -0.14 0.81
N MET A 39 -14.17 0.14 -0.11
CA MET A 39 -13.12 1.16 0.02
C MET A 39 -13.61 2.60 -0.13
N ALA A 40 -14.81 2.82 -0.69
CA ALA A 40 -15.42 4.15 -0.77
C ALA A 40 -16.06 4.59 0.57
N ILE A 41 -16.35 3.64 1.46
CA ILE A 41 -16.96 3.92 2.77
C ILE A 41 -15.85 4.31 3.75
N PRO A 42 -15.93 5.46 4.44
CA PRO A 42 -14.96 5.83 5.47
C PRO A 42 -14.77 4.71 6.51
N TYR A 43 -13.51 4.45 6.91
CA TYR A 43 -13.16 3.33 7.80
C TYR A 43 -13.99 3.27 9.09
N THR A 44 -14.36 4.43 9.64
CA THR A 44 -15.17 4.55 10.86
C THR A 44 -16.63 4.15 10.67
N LEU A 45 -17.13 4.14 9.44
CA LEU A 45 -18.50 3.77 9.07
C LEU A 45 -18.61 2.33 8.54
N GLN A 46 -17.49 1.64 8.37
CA GLN A 46 -17.49 0.27 7.87
C GLN A 46 -17.93 -0.73 8.95
N THR A 47 -18.78 -1.67 8.54
CA THR A 47 -19.29 -2.76 9.37
C THR A 47 -18.78 -4.10 8.88
N GLY A 48 -18.64 -5.06 9.80
CA GLY A 48 -18.21 -6.43 9.49
C GLY A 48 -16.79 -6.75 9.99
N PRO A 49 -16.41 -8.03 9.89
CA PRO A 49 -15.14 -8.54 10.43
C PRO A 49 -13.92 -8.09 9.63
N THR A 50 -14.09 -7.78 8.34
CA THR A 50 -13.05 -7.25 7.46
C THR A 50 -13.31 -5.78 7.22
N ARG A 51 -12.34 -4.92 7.55
CA ARG A 51 -12.38 -3.49 7.26
C ARG A 51 -11.29 -3.10 6.27
N TYR A 52 -11.54 -2.05 5.51
CA TYR A 52 -10.69 -1.50 4.47
C TYR A 52 -10.17 -0.14 4.89
N ALA A 53 -8.89 -0.06 5.23
CA ALA A 53 -8.25 1.18 5.62
C ALA A 53 -7.65 1.90 4.40
N PRO A 54 -7.74 3.24 4.33
CA PRO A 54 -7.09 4.00 3.27
C PRO A 54 -5.56 3.86 3.35
N MET A 55 -4.89 3.96 2.20
CA MET A 55 -3.43 4.05 2.15
C MET A 55 -2.95 5.32 2.87
N GLN A 56 -1.82 5.23 3.56
CA GLN A 56 -1.24 6.39 4.23
C GLN A 56 -0.74 7.39 3.19
N THR A 57 -1.16 8.65 3.29
CA THR A 57 -0.68 9.73 2.43
C THR A 57 0.79 10.03 2.69
N GLN A 58 1.55 10.27 1.63
CA GLN A 58 2.93 10.73 1.76
C GLN A 58 2.96 12.07 2.51
N PRO A 59 3.86 12.25 3.49
CA PRO A 59 3.99 13.53 4.16
C PRO A 59 4.30 14.65 3.16
N GLY A 60 3.75 15.83 3.42
CA GLY A 60 4.07 17.03 2.63
C GLY A 60 5.53 17.45 2.77
N GLN A 61 5.99 18.26 1.82
CA GLN A 61 7.40 18.68 1.72
C GLN A 61 7.85 19.67 2.81
N SER A 62 6.93 20.22 3.60
CA SER A 62 7.23 21.18 4.66
C SER A 62 6.38 20.96 5.91
N ILE A 63 6.99 21.17 7.07
CA ILE A 63 6.31 21.14 8.36
C ILE A 63 5.91 22.59 8.69
N THR A 64 4.60 22.87 8.68
CA THR A 64 4.06 24.22 8.96
C THR A 64 3.51 24.35 10.38
N ALA A 65 3.33 23.24 11.10
CA ALA A 65 2.80 23.24 12.46
C ALA A 65 3.90 23.61 13.47
N THR A 66 3.65 24.64 14.28
CA THR A 66 4.56 25.09 15.34
C THR A 66 4.16 24.56 16.72
N GLU A 67 2.91 24.15 16.89
CA GLU A 67 2.36 23.65 18.16
C GLU A 67 1.89 22.21 18.05
N THR A 68 2.13 21.43 19.11
CA THR A 68 1.71 20.03 19.19
C THR A 68 0.30 19.96 19.78
N ARG A 69 -0.65 19.41 19.02
CA ARG A 69 -1.99 19.07 19.50
C ARG A 69 -2.28 17.59 19.24
N ARG A 70 -3.03 16.95 20.14
CA ARG A 70 -3.55 15.59 19.93
C ARG A 70 -4.54 15.60 18.77
N GLN A 71 -4.37 14.67 17.82
CA GLN A 71 -5.27 14.53 16.67
C GLN A 71 -6.68 14.04 17.10
N TYR A 72 -6.76 13.23 18.15
CA TYR A 72 -8.01 12.67 18.67
C TYR A 72 -8.11 12.84 20.20
N PRO A 73 -9.33 12.95 20.75
CA PRO A 73 -9.55 12.92 22.20
C PRO A 73 -9.16 11.56 22.79
N THR A 74 -8.95 11.52 24.10
CA THR A 74 -8.70 10.25 24.80
C THR A 74 -9.96 9.38 24.73
N SER A 75 -9.81 8.15 24.24
CA SER A 75 -10.89 7.17 24.23
C SER A 75 -11.00 6.48 25.59
N ALA A 76 -12.23 6.34 26.09
CA ALA A 76 -12.51 5.43 27.21
C ALA A 76 -12.42 3.98 26.71
N TYR A 77 -11.88 3.08 27.52
CA TYR A 77 -11.81 1.65 27.22
C TYR A 77 -12.36 0.84 28.39
N THR A 78 -12.93 -0.32 28.08
CA THR A 78 -13.40 -1.29 29.08
C THR A 78 -12.46 -2.49 29.08
N ILE A 79 -12.01 -2.91 30.25
CA ILE A 79 -11.13 -4.07 30.41
C ILE A 79 -11.99 -5.31 30.63
N PHE A 80 -11.72 -6.38 29.87
CA PHE A 80 -12.33 -7.67 30.12
C PHE A 80 -11.59 -8.38 31.27
N THR A 81 -12.29 -8.73 32.35
CA THR A 81 -11.76 -9.50 33.49
C THR A 81 -11.94 -11.02 33.35
N THR A 82 -12.70 -11.44 32.34
CA THR A 82 -12.95 -12.84 31.97
C THR A 82 -12.86 -12.98 30.45
N ARG A 83 -13.03 -14.19 29.89
CA ARG A 83 -12.94 -14.42 28.44
C ARG A 83 -13.97 -13.55 27.71
N GLY A 84 -13.48 -12.60 26.93
CA GLY A 84 -14.30 -11.66 26.17
C GLY A 84 -15.03 -12.32 24.98
N PRO A 85 -15.99 -11.58 24.37
CA PRO A 85 -16.68 -12.02 23.17
C PRO A 85 -15.72 -12.11 21.96
N ALA A 86 -16.23 -12.67 20.86
CA ALA A 86 -15.50 -12.65 19.60
C ALA A 86 -15.14 -11.19 19.19
N PRO A 87 -13.95 -10.97 18.60
CA PRO A 87 -13.54 -9.63 18.20
C PRO A 87 -14.44 -9.08 17.09
N ASN A 88 -14.83 -7.81 17.23
CA ASN A 88 -15.67 -7.11 16.24
C ASN A 88 -14.96 -6.92 14.89
N ILE A 89 -13.63 -6.90 14.88
CA ILE A 89 -12.78 -6.71 13.70
C ILE A 89 -11.75 -7.83 13.73
N GLN A 90 -11.74 -8.67 12.70
CA GLN A 90 -10.81 -9.79 12.56
C GLN A 90 -9.61 -9.43 11.70
N THR A 91 -9.83 -8.63 10.65
CA THR A 91 -8.76 -8.22 9.74
C THR A 91 -8.98 -6.83 9.18
N THR A 92 -7.89 -6.15 8.87
CA THR A 92 -7.88 -4.86 8.17
C THR A 92 -7.05 -5.01 6.91
N VAL A 93 -7.63 -4.68 5.78
CA VAL A 93 -6.99 -4.69 4.46
C VAL A 93 -6.71 -3.25 4.06
N THR A 94 -5.45 -2.93 3.84
CA THR A 94 -5.07 -1.61 3.31
C THR A 94 -5.26 -1.60 1.80
N GLN A 95 -5.73 -0.48 1.24
CA GLN A 95 -5.80 -0.31 -0.21
C GLN A 95 -4.42 -0.45 -0.86
N GLY A 96 -4.39 -0.73 -2.18
CA GLY A 96 -3.14 -0.68 -2.95
C GLY A 96 -2.55 0.74 -2.99
N TRP A 97 -1.31 0.86 -3.46
CA TRP A 97 -0.68 2.17 -3.67
C TRP A 97 -1.46 2.97 -4.71
N ASP A 98 -1.79 4.21 -4.38
CA ASP A 98 -2.51 5.15 -5.23
C ASP A 98 -1.62 6.27 -5.80
N TYR A 99 -0.34 6.33 -5.41
CA TYR A 99 0.61 7.34 -5.87
C TYR A 99 1.45 6.89 -7.06
N THR A 100 1.73 7.83 -7.96
CA THR A 100 2.63 7.64 -9.09
C THR A 100 4.06 8.02 -8.69
N LEU A 101 4.98 7.06 -8.73
CA LEU A 101 6.41 7.31 -8.55
C LEU A 101 7.02 7.83 -9.86
N SER A 102 7.55 9.05 -9.86
CA SER A 102 8.40 9.53 -10.94
C SER A 102 9.86 9.29 -10.58
N SER A 103 10.50 8.32 -11.26
CA SER A 103 11.95 8.16 -11.20
C SER A 103 12.60 9.02 -12.29
N LYS A 104 13.70 9.69 -11.94
CA LYS A 104 14.55 10.41 -12.90
C LYS A 104 15.95 9.85 -12.80
N ILE A 105 16.63 9.71 -13.93
CA ILE A 105 18.05 9.37 -13.95
C ILE A 105 18.80 10.54 -13.33
N ASN A 106 19.70 10.26 -12.40
CA ASN A 106 20.62 11.26 -11.88
C ASN A 106 21.64 11.60 -12.98
N THR A 107 21.43 12.72 -13.67
CA THR A 107 22.34 13.22 -14.71
C THR A 107 23.46 14.10 -14.14
N ALA A 108 23.54 14.27 -12.83
CA ALA A 108 24.61 15.04 -12.20
C ALA A 108 25.93 14.26 -12.26
N ALA A 109 27.03 14.96 -12.53
CA ALA A 109 28.37 14.39 -12.41
C ALA A 109 28.63 13.99 -10.94
N PRO A 110 29.37 12.89 -10.69
CA PRO A 110 29.82 12.54 -9.35
C PRO A 110 30.51 13.72 -8.67
N GLN A 111 30.18 13.97 -7.40
CA GLN A 111 30.94 14.94 -6.61
C GLN A 111 32.41 14.47 -6.56
N PRO A 112 33.39 15.39 -6.69
CA PRO A 112 34.78 15.05 -6.47
C PRO A 112 34.96 14.50 -5.06
N MET A 113 35.91 13.58 -4.89
CA MET A 113 36.27 13.05 -3.58
C MET A 113 36.53 14.24 -2.63
N PRO A 114 36.02 14.22 -1.38
CA PRO A 114 36.30 15.30 -0.45
C PRO A 114 37.81 15.51 -0.38
N GLU A 115 38.27 16.73 -0.62
CA GLU A 115 39.66 17.07 -0.36
C GLU A 115 39.98 16.65 1.07
N GLU A 116 41.16 16.07 1.24
CA GLU A 116 41.70 15.49 2.47
C GLU A 116 41.90 16.60 3.52
N ASN A 117 40.79 17.19 3.98
CA ASN A 117 40.72 18.21 5.02
C ASN A 117 40.82 17.55 6.40
N MET A 118 41.79 16.64 6.51
CA MET A 118 42.09 15.89 7.72
C MET A 118 42.35 16.86 8.89
N GLN A 119 42.92 18.03 8.59
CA GLN A 119 43.12 19.12 9.56
C GLN A 119 41.80 19.62 10.17
N LYS A 120 40.74 19.73 9.36
CA LYS A 120 39.42 20.16 9.81
C LYS A 120 38.72 19.09 10.65
N PHE A 121 38.93 17.81 10.31
CA PHE A 121 38.49 16.68 11.12
C PHE A 121 39.22 16.66 12.47
N LEU A 122 40.54 16.83 12.51
CA LEU A 122 41.32 16.87 13.77
C LEU A 122 40.95 18.05 14.66
N GLN A 123 40.67 19.22 14.10
CA GLN A 123 40.28 20.41 14.86
C GLN A 123 38.92 20.28 15.55
N ARG A 124 38.02 19.42 15.04
CA ARG A 124 36.69 19.16 15.62
C ARG A 124 36.72 18.37 16.94
N TRP A 125 37.78 17.59 17.16
CA TRP A 125 37.96 16.74 18.35
C TRP A 125 38.98 17.32 19.33
N ARG A 126 39.33 18.60 19.17
CA ARG A 126 40.28 19.30 20.03
C ARG A 126 39.62 20.03 21.20
N ASP A 127 38.30 19.94 21.31
CA ASP A 127 37.49 20.23 22.50
C ASP A 127 37.94 19.37 23.70
#